data_AF-A0A960TSW9-F1
#
_entry.id   AF-A0A960TSW9-F1
#
_cell.length_a   1.000
_cell.length_b   1.000
_cell.length_c   1.000
_cell.angle_alpha   90.00
_cell.angle_beta   90.00
_cell.angle_gamma   90.00
#
_symmetry.space_group_name_H-M   'P 1'
#
loop_
_entity.id
_entity.type
_entity.pdbx_description
1 polymer ?
#
loop_
_entity_poly.entity_id
_entity_poly.type
_entity_poly.pdbx_seq_one_letter_code
_entity_poly.pdbx_strand_id
1 'polypeptide(L)'
;MMRTLLFLLALLPPLAAYLPYAQRGMPLYYWDARDADCFENFGDVLSEKIVERLAGHRVNTTHNPKLMQRKVLALGSIIQMAKEADIVWGSGVNGKVLDKEAYNFRFLDVRAVRGPLTRQFLLELGVRCPKTYGDPALLT
;
A
#
# COMPACT_ATOMS: atom_id res chain seq x y z
N MET A 1 20.35 -36.11 13.38
CA MET A 1 19.23 -35.13 13.39
C MET A 1 19.67 -33.66 13.38
N MET A 2 20.96 -33.33 13.16
CA MET A 2 21.48 -31.95 13.23
C MET A 2 21.92 -31.37 11.86
N ARG A 3 21.85 -32.17 10.78
CA ARG A 3 22.26 -31.76 9.42
C ARG A 3 21.15 -31.09 8.60
N THR A 4 19.89 -31.25 9.00
CA THR A 4 18.73 -30.70 8.26
C THR A 4 18.43 -29.24 8.64
N LEU A 5 18.81 -28.80 9.84
CA LEU A 5 18.53 -27.43 10.32
C LEU A 5 19.48 -26.38 9.71
N LEU A 6 20.71 -26.76 9.37
CA LEU A 6 21.70 -25.87 8.74
C LEU A 6 21.36 -25.53 7.28
N PHE A 7 20.65 -26.41 6.57
CA PHE A 7 20.21 -26.15 5.18
C PHE A 7 19.05 -25.15 5.09
N LEU A 8 18.20 -25.06 6.12
CA LEU A 8 17.08 -24.10 6.16
C LEU A 8 17.55 -22.66 6.37
N LEU A 9 18.66 -22.45 7.10
CA LEU A 9 19.26 -21.13 7.31
C LEU A 9 19.98 -20.59 6.06
N ALA A 10 20.43 -21.47 5.15
CA ALA A 10 21.11 -21.08 3.92
C ALA A 10 20.15 -20.62 2.79
N LEU A 11 18.84 -20.83 2.95
CA LEU A 11 17.80 -20.39 2.02
C LEU A 11 17.19 -19.04 2.39
N LEU A 12 17.48 -18.53 3.58
CA LEU A 12 17.09 -17.18 3.98
C LEU A 12 18.12 -16.21 3.41
N PRO A 13 17.70 -15.17 2.66
CA PRO A 13 18.63 -14.14 2.22
C PRO A 13 19.32 -13.53 3.44
N PRO A 14 20.61 -13.13 3.32
CA PRO A 14 21.39 -12.64 4.44
C PRO A 14 20.65 -11.49 5.14
N LEU A 15 20.81 -11.35 6.46
CA LEU A 15 20.20 -10.27 7.24
C LEU A 15 20.47 -8.87 6.63
N ALA A 16 21.60 -8.73 5.94
CA ALA A 16 21.98 -7.57 5.12
C ALA A 16 21.02 -7.22 3.97
N ALA A 17 20.26 -8.18 3.43
CA ALA A 17 19.22 -7.92 2.44
C ALA A 17 17.97 -7.25 3.06
N TYR A 18 17.78 -7.38 4.38
CA TYR A 18 16.69 -6.75 5.12
C TYR A 18 17.08 -5.38 5.72
N LEU A 19 18.38 -5.12 5.91
CA LEU A 19 18.92 -3.87 6.47
C LEU A 19 18.54 -2.59 5.68
N PRO A 20 18.54 -2.56 4.33
CA PRO A 20 18.07 -1.40 3.56
C PRO A 20 16.59 -1.09 3.77
N TYR A 21 15.79 -2.11 4.07
CA TYR A 21 14.35 -2.00 4.32
C TYR A 21 14.05 -1.49 5.73
N ALA A 22 14.90 -1.82 6.71
CA ALA A 22 14.76 -1.32 8.08
C ALA A 22 15.24 0.13 8.24
N GLN A 23 16.18 0.60 7.41
CA GLN A 23 16.71 1.98 7.48
C GLN A 23 15.95 2.99 6.61
N ARG A 24 15.27 2.57 5.55
CA ARG A 24 14.32 3.39 4.81
C ARG A 24 12.93 3.05 5.30
N GLY A 25 12.36 3.88 6.17
CA GLY A 25 11.00 3.70 6.68
C GLY A 25 10.01 3.32 5.58
N MET A 26 8.98 2.54 5.94
CA MET A 26 8.04 1.96 4.99
C MET A 26 7.55 2.99 3.96
N PRO A 27 7.71 2.75 2.64
CA PRO A 27 7.24 3.67 1.62
C PRO A 27 5.71 3.76 1.68
N LEU A 28 5.18 4.95 1.96
CA LEU A 28 3.74 5.22 2.02
C LEU A 28 3.37 6.31 1.02
N TYR A 29 2.33 6.07 0.24
CA TYR A 29 1.73 7.09 -0.61
C TYR A 29 0.33 7.44 -0.13
N TYR A 30 0.04 8.73 -0.08
CA TYR A 30 -1.29 9.28 0.08
C TYR A 30 -1.47 10.44 -0.90
N TRP A 31 -2.71 10.71 -1.29
CA TRP A 31 -3.00 11.80 -2.23
C TRP A 31 -3.04 13.14 -1.52
N ASP A 32 -2.52 14.15 -2.18
CA ASP A 32 -2.37 15.48 -1.63
C ASP A 32 -2.41 16.52 -2.75
N ALA A 33 -3.32 17.48 -2.66
CA ALA A 33 -3.53 18.51 -3.68
C ALA A 33 -2.84 19.84 -3.34
N ARG A 34 -1.97 19.89 -2.32
CA ARG A 34 -1.24 21.12 -1.96
C ARG A 34 -0.52 21.76 -3.15
N ASP A 35 0.11 20.94 -3.98
CA ASP A 35 0.89 21.43 -5.13
C ASP A 35 0.02 21.96 -6.29
N ALA A 36 -1.26 21.58 -6.36
CA ALA A 36 -2.16 21.93 -7.46
C ALA A 36 -3.17 23.03 -7.08
N ASP A 37 -3.77 22.91 -5.89
CA ASP A 37 -4.95 23.69 -5.49
C ASP A 37 -4.80 24.35 -4.10
N CYS A 38 -3.61 24.34 -3.50
CA CYS A 38 -3.38 24.78 -2.12
C CYS A 38 -4.31 24.09 -1.10
N PHE A 39 -4.76 22.86 -1.40
CA PHE A 39 -5.75 22.13 -0.62
C PHE A 39 -5.15 20.83 -0.07
N GLU A 40 -5.21 20.67 1.24
CA GLU A 40 -4.88 19.40 1.90
C GLU A 40 -6.13 18.53 2.04
N ASN A 41 -6.11 17.35 1.44
CA ASN A 41 -7.11 16.35 1.76
C ASN A 41 -6.83 15.78 3.14
N PHE A 42 -7.52 16.31 4.15
CA PHE A 42 -7.37 15.87 5.54
C PHE A 42 -7.44 14.34 5.70
N GLY A 43 -8.38 13.68 5.00
CA GLY A 43 -8.55 12.23 5.09
C GLY A 43 -7.34 11.45 4.56
N ASP A 44 -6.71 11.92 3.48
CA ASP A 44 -5.53 11.28 2.92
C ASP A 44 -4.26 11.62 3.72
N VAL A 45 -4.13 12.83 4.25
CA VAL A 45 -3.01 13.24 5.13
C VAL A 45 -2.97 12.41 6.42
N LEU A 46 -4.14 12.01 6.96
CA LEU A 46 -4.22 11.12 8.13
C LEU A 46 -3.54 9.77 7.89
N SER A 47 -3.40 9.33 6.64
CA SER A 47 -2.73 8.08 6.28
C SER A 47 -1.33 8.01 6.89
N GLU A 48 -0.54 9.08 6.77
CA GLU A 48 0.80 9.13 7.33
C GLU A 48 0.78 8.92 8.84
N LYS A 49 -0.06 9.67 9.56
CA LYS A 49 -0.08 9.64 11.02
C LYS A 49 -0.59 8.32 11.59
N ILE A 50 -1.61 7.72 10.97
CA ILE A 50 -2.14 6.43 11.40
C ILE A 50 -1.10 5.34 11.14
N VAL A 51 -0.48 5.32 9.96
CA VAL A 51 0.50 4.30 9.62
C VAL A 51 1.77 4.44 10.47
N GLU A 52 2.28 5.65 10.70
CA GLU A 52 3.40 5.88 11.64
C GLU A 52 3.08 5.38 13.05
N ARG A 53 1.86 5.66 13.53
CA ARG A 53 1.42 5.24 14.87
C ARG A 53 1.38 3.72 15.00
N LEU A 54 0.91 3.01 13.97
CA LEU A 54 0.80 1.56 13.98
C LEU A 54 2.14 0.86 13.70
N ALA A 55 2.99 1.44 12.86
CA ALA A 55 4.33 0.93 12.58
C ALA A 55 5.32 1.18 13.71
N GLY A 56 5.07 2.19 14.56
CA GLY A 56 5.97 2.56 15.66
C GLY A 56 7.22 3.33 15.22
N HIS A 57 7.29 3.74 13.96
CA HIS A 57 8.39 4.52 13.39
C HIS A 57 7.90 5.43 12.26
N ARG A 58 8.74 6.38 11.85
CA ARG A 58 8.47 7.25 10.69
C ARG A 58 8.33 6.42 9.41
N VAL A 59 7.43 6.86 8.53
CA VAL A 59 7.27 6.32 7.18
C VAL A 59 7.99 7.22 6.17
N ASN A 60 8.28 6.69 5.00
CA ASN A 60 8.88 7.48 3.92
C ASN A 60 7.78 7.88 2.93
N THR A 61 7.49 9.16 2.84
CA THR A 61 6.44 9.73 1.99
C THR A 61 7.05 10.58 0.87
N THR A 62 6.39 10.61 -0.28
CA THR A 62 6.70 11.56 -1.35
C THR A 62 5.43 11.91 -2.12
N HIS A 63 5.33 13.17 -2.54
CA HIS A 63 4.24 13.65 -3.40
C HIS A 63 4.31 13.07 -4.81
N ASN A 64 5.47 12.53 -5.21
CA ASN A 64 5.63 11.91 -6.53
C ASN A 64 5.53 10.37 -6.42
N PRO A 65 4.35 9.76 -6.71
CA PRO A 65 4.18 8.32 -6.63
C PRO A 65 5.07 7.57 -7.62
N LYS A 66 5.62 8.25 -8.64
CA LYS A 66 6.53 7.65 -9.62
C LYS A 66 7.87 7.26 -8.98
N LEU A 67 8.30 7.94 -7.92
CA LEU A 67 9.58 7.71 -7.25
C LEU A 67 9.55 6.56 -6.24
N MET A 68 8.37 6.04 -5.92
CA MET A 68 8.22 4.95 -4.97
C MET A 68 8.11 3.60 -5.67
N GLN A 69 8.75 2.61 -5.07
CA GLN A 69 8.58 1.19 -5.40
C GLN A 69 7.93 0.49 -4.22
N ARG A 70 6.97 -0.40 -4.51
CA ARG A 70 6.32 -1.26 -3.52
C ARG A 70 5.77 -0.48 -2.32
N LYS A 71 5.05 0.61 -2.62
CA LYS A 71 4.52 1.53 -1.62
C LYS A 71 3.21 1.02 -1.05
N VAL A 72 2.91 1.46 0.17
CA VAL A 72 1.63 1.21 0.82
C VAL A 72 0.62 2.27 0.39
N LEU A 73 -0.58 1.83 0.01
CA LEU A 73 -1.78 2.65 -0.10
C LEU A 73 -2.74 2.23 1.02
N ALA A 74 -2.75 3.01 2.09
CA ALA A 74 -3.46 2.63 3.33
C ALA A 74 -4.87 3.22 3.41
N LEU A 75 -5.04 4.49 3.04
CA LEU A 75 -6.31 5.22 3.13
C LEU A 75 -6.68 5.80 1.77
N GLY A 76 -7.85 6.43 1.71
CA GLY A 76 -8.30 7.15 0.53
C GLY A 76 -8.94 6.26 -0.53
N SER A 77 -9.52 6.89 -1.54
CA SER A 77 -9.95 6.22 -2.77
C SER A 77 -8.92 6.48 -3.86
N ILE A 78 -7.73 5.87 -3.69
CA ILE A 78 -6.52 6.20 -4.45
C ILE A 78 -5.86 4.99 -5.12
N ILE A 79 -6.56 3.86 -5.27
CA ILE A 79 -6.02 2.66 -5.94
C ILE A 79 -5.55 2.96 -7.38
N GLN A 80 -6.13 3.94 -8.07
CA GLN A 80 -5.66 4.40 -9.38
C GLN A 80 -4.21 4.92 -9.38
N MET A 81 -3.65 5.24 -8.20
CA MET A 81 -2.27 5.66 -8.01
C MET A 81 -1.32 4.48 -7.75
N ALA A 82 -1.84 3.27 -7.59
CA ALA A 82 -1.05 2.06 -7.40
C ALA A 82 -0.27 1.69 -8.67
N LYS A 83 0.83 0.99 -8.47
CA LYS A 83 1.68 0.40 -9.50
C LYS A 83 1.87 -1.08 -9.22
N GLU A 84 2.50 -1.77 -10.16
CA GLU A 84 2.86 -3.17 -10.02
C GLU A 84 3.52 -3.48 -8.66
N ALA A 85 3.00 -4.50 -7.98
CA ALA A 85 3.44 -5.00 -6.69
C ALA A 85 3.31 -4.05 -5.49
N ASP A 86 2.66 -2.89 -5.63
CA ASP A 86 2.31 -2.05 -4.48
C ASP A 86 1.38 -2.78 -3.49
N ILE A 87 1.40 -2.32 -2.25
CA ILE A 87 0.67 -2.92 -1.14
C ILE A 87 -0.61 -2.13 -0.89
N VAL A 88 -1.75 -2.81 -0.93
CA VAL A 88 -3.05 -2.20 -0.57
C VAL A 88 -3.46 -2.67 0.82
N TRP A 89 -3.61 -1.73 1.74
CA TRP A 89 -4.00 -1.99 3.12
C TRP A 89 -5.06 -1.00 3.59
N GLY A 90 -6.22 -1.04 2.93
CA GLY A 90 -7.42 -0.29 3.31
C GLY A 90 -7.84 0.80 2.33
N SER A 91 -7.04 1.07 1.30
CA SER A 91 -7.43 2.00 0.23
C SER A 91 -8.58 1.46 -0.62
N GLY A 92 -9.30 2.37 -1.25
CA GLY A 92 -10.45 2.13 -2.11
C GLY A 92 -10.22 2.55 -3.56
N VAL A 93 -11.13 2.13 -4.45
CA VAL A 93 -11.25 2.67 -5.81
C VAL A 93 -11.97 4.03 -5.75
N ASN A 94 -11.60 4.94 -6.64
CA ASN A 94 -12.33 6.19 -6.85
C ASN A 94 -13.50 5.94 -7.81
N GLY A 95 -14.72 6.25 -7.37
CA GLY A 95 -15.93 6.12 -8.21
C GLY A 95 -15.92 6.98 -9.48
N LYS A 96 -15.02 7.97 -9.57
CA LYS A 96 -14.82 8.80 -10.77
C LYS A 96 -13.81 8.20 -11.77
N VAL A 97 -13.07 7.16 -11.39
CA VAL A 97 -12.01 6.53 -12.19
C VAL A 97 -12.29 5.03 -12.27
N LEU A 98 -13.33 4.66 -13.01
CA LEU A 98 -13.76 3.27 -13.17
C LEU A 98 -13.35 2.65 -14.51
N ASP A 99 -12.75 3.45 -15.39
CA ASP A 99 -12.13 2.92 -16.61
C ASP A 99 -10.95 2.02 -16.23
N LYS A 100 -11.05 0.74 -16.58
CA LYS A 100 -10.09 -0.31 -16.24
C LYS A 100 -8.74 -0.08 -16.95
N GLU A 101 -8.74 0.57 -18.10
CA GLU A 101 -7.53 0.89 -18.87
C GLU A 101 -6.68 1.99 -18.21
N ALA A 102 -7.26 2.74 -17.25
CA ALA A 102 -6.53 3.76 -16.50
C ALA A 102 -5.57 3.17 -15.44
N TYR A 103 -5.61 1.86 -15.18
CA TYR A 103 -4.87 1.20 -14.12
C TYR A 103 -3.62 0.50 -14.67
N ASN A 104 -2.44 0.94 -14.22
CA ASN A 104 -1.15 0.46 -14.72
C ASN A 104 -0.52 -0.61 -13.80
N PHE A 105 -1.27 -1.68 -13.51
CA PHE A 105 -0.78 -2.85 -12.78
C PHE A 105 -1.57 -4.10 -13.17
N ARG A 106 -0.93 -5.26 -13.01
CA ARG A 106 -1.53 -6.59 -13.13
C ARG A 106 -1.55 -7.33 -11.79
N PHE A 107 -0.58 -7.06 -10.93
CA PHE A 107 -0.49 -7.64 -9.60
C PHE A 107 -0.32 -6.57 -8.52
N LEU A 108 -1.04 -6.74 -7.42
CA LEU A 108 -0.92 -5.97 -6.18
C LEU A 108 -0.80 -6.94 -5.00
N ASP A 109 -0.06 -6.54 -3.96
CA ASP A 109 -0.08 -7.21 -2.67
C ASP A 109 -1.26 -6.69 -1.83
N VAL A 110 -2.43 -7.29 -2.04
CA VAL A 110 -3.66 -6.85 -1.39
C VAL A 110 -3.84 -7.52 -0.02
N ARG A 111 -3.69 -6.73 1.05
CA ARG A 111 -3.84 -7.17 2.45
C ARG A 111 -5.24 -6.88 2.98
N ALA A 112 -5.77 -5.70 2.65
CA ALA A 112 -7.13 -5.28 2.95
C ALA A 112 -7.55 -4.20 1.96
N VAL A 113 -8.85 -4.09 1.67
CA VAL A 113 -9.39 -2.98 0.87
C VAL A 113 -10.48 -2.25 1.64
N ARG A 114 -10.81 -1.02 1.24
CA ARG A 114 -11.82 -0.21 1.94
C ARG A 114 -13.17 -0.92 2.12
N GLY A 115 -13.60 -1.69 1.13
CA GLY A 115 -14.86 -2.43 1.21
C GLY A 115 -15.18 -3.30 0.00
N PRO A 116 -16.39 -3.93 0.00
CA PRO A 116 -16.78 -4.92 -1.01
C PRO A 116 -16.74 -4.41 -2.46
N LEU A 117 -17.12 -3.14 -2.71
CA LEU A 117 -17.10 -2.56 -4.04
C LEU A 117 -15.68 -2.47 -4.62
N THR A 118 -14.70 -2.07 -3.79
CA THR A 118 -13.29 -2.05 -4.20
C THR A 118 -12.78 -3.45 -4.49
N ARG A 119 -13.13 -4.43 -3.63
CA ARG A 119 -12.78 -5.83 -3.86
C ARG A 119 -13.33 -6.32 -5.20
N GLN A 120 -14.61 -6.07 -5.47
CA GLN A 120 -15.25 -6.48 -6.71
C GLN A 120 -14.49 -5.90 -7.92
N PHE A 121 -14.22 -4.58 -7.91
CA PHE A 121 -13.49 -3.93 -8.98
C PHE A 121 -12.10 -4.55 -9.24
N LEU A 122 -11.32 -4.82 -8.18
CA LEU A 122 -10.01 -5.47 -8.31
C LEU A 122 -10.10 -6.89 -8.88
N LEU A 123 -11.12 -7.66 -8.49
CA LEU A 123 -11.34 -9.01 -9.04
C LEU A 123 -11.71 -8.96 -10.53
N GLU A 124 -12.49 -7.96 -10.94
CA GLU A 124 -12.82 -7.75 -12.35
C GLU A 124 -11.62 -7.29 -13.19
N LEU A 125 -10.60 -6.69 -12.57
CA LEU A 125 -9.29 -6.41 -13.17
C LEU A 125 -8.35 -7.64 -13.19
N GLY A 126 -8.80 -8.79 -12.65
CA GLY A 126 -7.96 -9.99 -12.53
C GLY A 126 -6.96 -9.95 -11.37
N VAL A 127 -7.06 -8.96 -10.47
CA VAL A 127 -6.20 -8.86 -9.28
C VAL A 127 -6.77 -9.71 -8.15
N ARG A 128 -5.93 -10.57 -7.56
CA ARG A 128 -6.30 -11.36 -6.38
C ARG A 128 -6.57 -10.44 -5.19
N CYS A 129 -7.79 -10.49 -4.64
CA CYS A 129 -8.20 -9.67 -3.50
C CYS A 129 -8.90 -10.51 -2.41
N PRO A 130 -8.40 -10.53 -1.16
CA PRO A 130 -9.06 -11.22 -0.05
C PRO A 130 -10.38 -10.56 0.34
N LYS A 131 -11.25 -11.28 1.08
CA LYS A 131 -12.45 -10.71 1.72
C LYS A 131 -12.09 -10.04 3.06
N THR A 132 -11.05 -9.20 3.05
CA THR A 132 -10.60 -8.44 4.22
C THR A 132 -10.90 -6.98 3.96
N TYR A 133 -11.71 -6.38 4.81
CA TYR A 133 -12.21 -5.02 4.64
C TYR A 133 -11.83 -4.14 5.81
N GLY A 134 -11.60 -2.87 5.53
CA GLY A 134 -11.36 -1.85 6.54
C GLY A 134 -10.72 -0.63 5.93
N ASP A 135 -11.02 0.53 6.52
CA ASP A 135 -10.27 1.75 6.31
C ASP A 135 -9.58 2.05 7.64
N PRO A 136 -8.24 2.17 7.71
CA PRO A 136 -7.55 2.41 8.97
C PRO A 136 -7.98 3.71 9.70
N ALA A 137 -8.65 4.65 9.02
CA ALA A 137 -9.27 5.81 9.67
C ALA A 137 -10.58 5.49 10.42
N LEU A 138 -11.24 4.38 10.11
CA LEU A 138 -12.45 3.94 10.79
C LEU A 138 -12.04 3.15 12.05
N LEU A 139 -11.73 3.87 13.13
CA LEU A 139 -11.36 3.31 14.45
C LEU A 139 -12.57 2.77 15.24
N THR A 140 -13.62 2.29 14.57
CA THR A 140 -14.88 1.87 15.20
C THR A 140 -14.87 0.43 15.69
#